data_AF-A0A524AT61-F1
#
_entry.id   AF-A0A524AT61-F1
#
_cell.length_a   1.000
_cell.length_b   1.000
_cell.length_c   1.000
_cell.angle_alpha   90.00
_cell.angle_beta   90.00
_cell.angle_gamma   90.00
#
_symmetry.space_group_name_H-M   'P 1'
#
loop_
_entity.id
_entity.type
_entity.pdbx_description
1 polymer ?
#
loop_
_entity_poly.entity_id
_entity_poly.type
_entity_poly.pdbx_seq_one_letter_code
_entity_poly.pdbx_strand_id
1 'polypeptide(L)'
;MKISITENIVRFTLLSLFLQTSAIAGMAEYVAVKSSYVGSSTSLGGTVIPHREVNLVAKMPGDIVFIAGEEGDEFKKGDDLARQDIDALL
;
A
#
# COMPACT_ATOMS: atom_id res chain seq x y z
N MET A 1 71.67 52.53 4.23
CA MET A 1 71.53 51.06 4.05
C MET A 1 70.19 50.60 4.64
N LYS A 2 69.03 50.88 3.99
CA LYS A 2 67.69 50.55 4.56
C LYS A 2 66.56 50.22 3.56
N ILE A 3 66.83 50.06 2.25
CA ILE A 3 65.77 49.81 1.25
C ILE A 3 65.60 48.32 0.85
N SER A 4 66.66 47.51 0.81
CA SER A 4 66.59 46.13 0.25
C SER A 4 65.90 45.09 1.13
N ILE A 5 65.78 45.31 2.44
CA ILE A 5 65.17 44.34 3.37
C ILE A 5 63.63 44.40 3.26
N THR A 6 63.07 45.58 2.97
CA THR A 6 61.61 45.79 2.90
C THR A 6 61.00 45.15 1.66
N GLU A 7 61.66 45.18 0.50
CA GLU A 7 61.16 44.51 -0.71
C GLU A 7 61.13 42.98 -0.57
N ASN A 8 62.11 42.39 0.13
CA ASN A 8 62.15 40.94 0.33
C ASN A 8 61.04 40.47 1.27
N ILE A 9 60.71 41.25 2.30
CA ILE A 9 59.59 40.94 3.21
C ILE A 9 58.26 41.06 2.47
N VAL A 10 58.08 42.11 1.64
CA VAL A 10 56.86 42.30 0.84
C VAL A 10 56.69 41.20 -0.20
N ARG A 11 57.77 40.76 -0.87
CA ARG A 11 57.71 39.63 -1.81
C ARG A 11 57.42 38.30 -1.11
N PHE A 12 57.94 38.10 0.09
CA PHE A 12 57.70 36.88 0.86
C PHE A 12 56.27 36.82 1.41
N THR A 13 55.71 37.95 1.84
CA THR A 13 54.29 38.04 2.26
C THR A 13 53.33 37.97 1.07
N LEU A 14 53.68 38.52 -0.10
CA LEU A 14 52.87 38.34 -1.31
C LEU A 14 52.87 36.87 -1.79
N LEU A 15 54.01 36.19 -1.67
CA LEU A 15 54.16 34.79 -2.08
C LEU A 15 53.40 33.83 -1.14
N SER A 16 53.38 34.10 0.16
CA SER A 16 52.59 33.30 1.12
C SER A 16 51.09 33.53 0.99
N LEU A 17 50.65 34.74 0.60
CA LEU A 17 49.25 35.04 0.35
C LEU A 17 48.72 34.32 -0.92
N PHE A 18 49.54 34.21 -1.96
CA PHE A 18 49.20 33.47 -3.19
C PHE A 18 49.08 31.96 -2.98
N LEU A 19 49.78 31.39 -1.99
CA LEU A 19 49.70 29.95 -1.70
C LEU A 19 48.42 29.55 -0.94
N GLN A 20 47.80 30.47 -0.20
CA GLN A 20 46.66 30.14 0.68
C GLN A 20 45.29 30.20 -0.01
N THR A 21 45.17 30.74 -1.23
CA THR A 21 43.86 30.92 -1.89
C THR A 21 43.26 29.64 -2.50
N SER A 22 43.99 28.52 -2.56
CA SER A 22 43.51 27.29 -3.23
C SER A 22 42.80 26.27 -2.31
N ALA A 23 42.58 26.58 -1.02
CA ALA A 23 42.08 25.61 -0.04
C ALA A 23 40.66 25.89 0.50
N ILE A 24 39.76 26.49 -0.30
CA ILE A 24 38.31 26.51 0.02
C ILE A 24 37.56 25.89 -1.17
N ALA A 25 37.80 24.61 -1.40
CA ALA A 25 36.88 23.77 -2.16
C ALA A 25 35.78 23.34 -1.19
N GLY A 26 34.57 23.85 -1.37
CA GLY A 26 33.41 23.50 -0.54
C GLY A 26 33.28 21.98 -0.43
N MET A 27 33.22 21.47 0.80
CA MET A 27 32.89 20.08 1.08
C MET A 27 31.45 19.81 0.61
N ALA A 28 31.31 19.37 -0.64
CA ALA A 28 30.06 18.80 -1.13
C ALA A 28 29.95 17.37 -0.57
N GLU A 29 29.01 17.18 0.35
CA GLU A 29 28.67 15.87 0.88
C GLU A 29 27.81 15.13 -0.16
N TYR A 30 28.37 14.08 -0.76
CA TYR A 30 27.67 13.27 -1.75
C TYR A 30 27.11 12.01 -1.08
N VAL A 31 25.79 11.84 -1.11
CA VAL A 31 25.12 10.62 -0.67
C VAL A 31 24.82 9.76 -1.89
N ALA A 32 25.33 8.52 -1.89
CA ALA A 32 25.07 7.56 -2.95
C ALA A 32 23.60 7.09 -2.90
N VAL A 33 22.85 7.32 -3.98
CA VAL A 33 21.45 6.88 -4.09
C VAL A 33 21.42 5.36 -4.22
N LYS A 34 20.85 4.67 -3.23
CA LYS A 34 20.58 3.23 -3.30
C LYS A 34 19.15 3.01 -3.79
N SER A 35 18.97 2.22 -4.84
CA SER A 35 17.65 1.75 -5.26
C SER A 35 17.16 0.71 -4.26
N SER A 36 16.11 1.03 -3.49
CA SER A 36 15.37 0.04 -2.70
C SER A 36 14.03 -0.23 -3.38
N TYR A 37 13.64 -1.49 -3.42
CA TYR A 37 12.30 -1.87 -3.86
C TYR A 37 11.32 -1.51 -2.75
N VAL A 38 10.63 -0.38 -2.90
CA VAL A 38 9.52 0.01 -2.03
C VAL A 38 8.23 -0.51 -2.64
N GLY A 39 7.70 -1.60 -2.06
CA GLY A 39 6.35 -2.04 -2.38
C GLY A 39 5.34 -0.98 -1.92
N SER A 40 4.55 -0.43 -2.84
CA SER A 40 3.44 0.44 -2.48
C SER A 40 2.25 -0.44 -2.09
N SER A 41 1.84 -0.40 -0.81
CA SER A 41 0.61 -1.03 -0.36
C SER A 41 -0.49 0.02 -0.26
N THR A 42 -1.53 -0.10 -1.07
CA THR A 42 -2.73 0.72 -0.96
C THR A 42 -3.83 -0.10 -0.27
N SER A 43 -4.41 0.44 0.80
CA SER A 43 -5.57 -0.17 1.44
C SER A 43 -6.83 0.23 0.67
N LEU A 44 -7.53 -0.75 0.09
CA LEU A 44 -8.83 -0.54 -0.54
C LEU A 44 -9.90 -1.10 0.40
N GLY A 45 -10.66 -0.20 1.01
CA GLY A 45 -11.84 -0.55 1.80
C GLY A 45 -13.02 -0.91 0.89
N GLY A 46 -13.82 -1.89 1.29
CA GLY A 46 -15.03 -2.29 0.60
C GLY A 46 -15.87 -3.25 1.44
N THR A 47 -17.11 -3.46 1.03
CA THR A 47 -18.03 -4.41 1.66
C THR A 47 -18.15 -5.66 0.80
N VAL A 48 -18.22 -6.82 1.42
CA VAL A 48 -18.46 -8.08 0.71
C VAL A 48 -19.94 -8.19 0.36
N ILE A 49 -20.23 -8.39 -0.92
CA ILE A 49 -21.58 -8.71 -1.41
C ILE A 49 -21.63 -10.18 -1.85
N PRO A 50 -22.75 -10.88 -1.66
CA PRO A 50 -22.89 -12.25 -2.13
C PRO A 50 -22.83 -12.28 -3.67
N HIS A 51 -22.09 -13.25 -4.22
CA HIS A 51 -21.99 -13.42 -5.66
C HIS A 51 -23.34 -13.80 -6.29
N ARG A 52 -24.16 -14.58 -5.57
CA ARG A 52 -25.52 -14.96 -5.97
C ARG A 52 -26.41 -15.08 -4.74
N GLU A 53 -27.63 -14.62 -4.89
CA GLU A 53 -28.69 -14.73 -3.89
C GLU A 53 -29.91 -15.34 -4.56
N VAL A 54 -30.62 -16.23 -3.85
CA VAL A 54 -31.85 -16.85 -4.32
C VAL A 54 -32.92 -16.68 -3.26
N ASN A 55 -34.10 -16.21 -3.67
CA ASN A 55 -35.27 -16.16 -2.81
C ASN A 55 -36.21 -17.31 -3.22
N LEU A 56 -36.48 -18.21 -2.28
CA LEU A 56 -37.28 -19.40 -2.50
C LEU A 56 -38.70 -19.12 -2.01
N VAL A 57 -39.68 -19.25 -2.91
CA VAL A 57 -41.09 -19.01 -2.62
C VAL A 57 -41.89 -20.25 -3.02
N ALA A 58 -42.84 -20.64 -2.18
CA ALA A 58 -43.78 -21.71 -2.48
C ALA A 58 -44.67 -21.29 -3.68
N LYS A 59 -44.82 -22.19 -4.65
CA LYS A 59 -45.64 -21.94 -5.85
C LYS A 59 -47.13 -22.18 -5.64
N MET A 60 -47.49 -22.95 -4.61
CA MET A 60 -48.86 -23.30 -4.27
C MET A 60 -49.11 -23.02 -2.78
N PRO A 61 -50.37 -22.75 -2.39
CA PRO A 61 -50.74 -22.79 -0.99
C PRO A 61 -50.76 -24.24 -0.49
N GLY A 62 -50.82 -24.44 0.83
CA GLY A 62 -50.72 -25.76 1.47
C GLY A 62 -49.89 -25.70 2.76
N ASP A 63 -49.97 -26.76 3.57
CA ASP A 63 -49.31 -26.81 4.87
C ASP A 63 -47.86 -27.28 4.76
N ILE A 64 -46.95 -26.65 5.53
CA ILE A 64 -45.54 -27.05 5.56
C ILE A 64 -45.39 -28.28 6.44
N VAL A 65 -44.97 -29.39 5.86
CA VAL A 65 -44.77 -30.67 6.56
C VAL A 65 -43.30 -30.92 6.90
N PHE A 66 -42.40 -30.25 6.17
CA PHE A 66 -40.96 -30.47 6.30
C PHE A 66 -40.19 -29.19 5.94
N ILE A 67 -39.17 -28.90 6.75
CA ILE A 67 -38.12 -27.91 6.50
C ILE A 67 -36.79 -28.61 6.73
N ALA A 68 -35.85 -28.47 5.79
CA ALA A 68 -34.55 -29.09 5.88
C ALA A 68 -33.57 -28.22 6.67
N GLY A 69 -32.80 -28.86 7.56
CA GLY A 69 -31.67 -28.27 8.27
C GLY A 69 -32.04 -27.15 9.24
N GLU A 70 -31.01 -26.45 9.70
CA GLU A 70 -31.10 -25.24 10.53
C GLU A 70 -30.48 -24.04 9.81
N GLU A 71 -30.73 -22.83 10.32
CA GLU A 71 -30.17 -21.61 9.73
C GLU A 71 -28.64 -21.65 9.73
N GLY A 72 -28.03 -21.47 8.55
CA GLY A 72 -26.58 -21.53 8.36
C GLY A 72 -26.08 -22.85 7.75
N ASP A 73 -26.95 -23.84 7.55
CA ASP A 73 -26.59 -25.07 6.86
C ASP A 73 -26.32 -24.86 5.36
N GLU A 74 -25.40 -25.67 4.83
CA GLU A 74 -25.05 -25.65 3.41
C GLU A 74 -25.92 -26.62 2.62
N PHE A 75 -26.48 -26.15 1.51
CA PHE A 75 -27.31 -26.94 0.60
C PHE A 75 -26.76 -26.96 -0.82
N LYS A 76 -26.91 -28.09 -1.49
CA LYS A 76 -26.55 -28.27 -2.90
C LYS A 76 -27.74 -27.99 -3.80
N LYS A 77 -27.42 -27.74 -5.07
CA LYS A 77 -28.45 -27.58 -6.09
C LYS A 77 -29.27 -28.86 -6.23
N GLY A 78 -30.57 -28.75 -6.00
CA GLY A 78 -31.52 -29.86 -6.13
C GLY A 78 -31.85 -30.55 -4.82
N ASP A 79 -31.29 -30.10 -3.69
CA ASP A 79 -31.69 -30.61 -2.39
C ASP A 79 -33.12 -30.16 -2.04
N ASP A 80 -33.86 -31.04 -1.37
CA ASP A 80 -35.21 -30.77 -0.89
C ASP A 80 -35.15 -29.87 0.35
N LEU A 81 -35.45 -28.59 0.17
CA LEU A 81 -35.37 -27.60 1.26
C LEU A 81 -36.65 -27.53 2.10
N ALA A 82 -37.81 -27.72 1.48
CA ALA A 82 -39.09 -27.76 2.17
C ALA A 82 -40.08 -28.63 1.40
N ARG A 83 -41.00 -29.28 2.12
CA ARG A 83 -42.15 -29.98 1.49
C ARG A 83 -43.45 -29.45 2.03
N GLN A 84 -44.41 -29.38 1.12
CA GLN A 84 -45.74 -28.84 1.36
C GLN A 84 -46.77 -29.90 0.99
N ASP A 85 -47.77 -30.06 1.85
CA ASP A 85 -48.95 -30.87 1.55
C ASP A 85 -49.97 -30.03 0.78
N ILE A 86 -50.36 -30.52 -0.40
CA ILE A 86 -51.30 -29.87 -1.31
C ILE A 86 -52.52 -30.76 -1.59
N ASP A 87 -52.66 -31.90 -0.93
CA ASP A 87 -53.72 -32.87 -1.21
C ASP A 87 -55.11 -32.29 -0.94
N ALA A 88 -55.22 -31.36 0.01
CA ALA A 88 -56.46 -30.65 0.32
C ALA A 88 -56.86 -29.58 -0.74
N LEU A 89 -56.00 -29.29 -1.71
CA LEU A 89 -56.18 -28.23 -2.71
C LEU A 89 -56.36 -28.76 -4.15
N LEU A 90 -56.28 -30.08 -4.35
CA LEU A 90 -56.53 -30.79 -5.61
C LEU A 90 -57.97 -31.30 -5.69
#